data_AF-A0A9W6X2U2-F1
#
_entry.id   AF-A0A9W6X2U2-F1
#
_cell.length_a   1.000
_cell.length_b   1.000
_cell.length_c   1.000
_cell.angle_alpha   90.00
_cell.angle_beta   90.00
_cell.angle_gamma   90.00
#
_symmetry.space_group_name_H-M   'P 1'
#
loop_
_entity.id
_entity.type
_entity.pdbx_description
1 polymer ?
#
loop_
_entity_poly.entity_id
_entity_poly.type
_entity_poly.pdbx_seq_one_letter_code
_entity_poly.pdbx_strand_id
1 'polypeptide(L)'
;MIGHIYRIIHLESDIQYVGSTFNGPRKRWQQHKKHYREWLSDKHRGMAIYQYFHQHGIDTFKLILIKTYEVEDRTHLEAYEKLWINKLNCVNKNNPFRITKLYNKQYFLCPEI
;
A
#
# COMPACT_ATOMS: atom_id res chain seq x y z
N MET A 1 7.12 -16.12 -4.21
CA MET A 1 6.71 -15.66 -2.86
C MET A 1 5.22 -15.32 -2.87
N ILE A 2 4.48 -15.53 -1.78
CA ILE A 2 3.07 -15.16 -1.69
C ILE A 2 2.93 -13.77 -1.05
N GLY A 3 2.41 -12.81 -1.80
CA GLY A 3 2.16 -11.45 -1.34
C GLY A 3 0.67 -11.12 -1.32
N HIS A 4 0.27 -10.24 -0.40
CA HIS A 4 -1.11 -9.83 -0.21
C HIS A 4 -1.26 -8.32 -0.37
N ILE A 5 -2.23 -7.91 -1.19
CA ILE A 5 -2.72 -6.53 -1.22
C ILE A 5 -3.95 -6.45 -0.33
N TYR A 6 -3.99 -5.46 0.55
CA TYR A 6 -5.09 -5.21 1.46
C TYR A 6 -5.50 -3.75 1.44
N ARG A 7 -6.69 -3.49 1.98
CA ARG A 7 -7.10 -2.14 2.36
C ARG A 7 -7.47 -2.08 3.84
N ILE A 8 -7.22 -0.96 4.47
CA ILE A 8 -7.82 -0.58 5.74
C ILE A 8 -8.94 0.38 5.41
N ILE A 9 -10.17 0.10 5.85
CA ILE A 9 -11.33 0.96 5.59
C ILE A 9 -11.93 1.45 6.90
N HIS A 10 -12.38 2.70 6.89
CA HIS A 10 -13.28 3.22 7.91
C HIS A 10 -14.67 2.57 7.73
N LEU A 11 -15.38 2.32 8.82
CA LEU A 11 -16.67 1.63 8.76
C LEU A 11 -17.83 2.53 8.31
N GLU A 12 -17.71 3.84 8.49
CA GLU A 12 -18.82 4.80 8.31
C GLU A 12 -18.52 5.89 7.26
N SER A 13 -17.35 5.87 6.63
CA SER A 13 -16.97 6.86 5.60
C SER A 13 -16.10 6.23 4.52
N ASP A 14 -15.80 7.01 3.48
CA ASP A 14 -15.00 6.55 2.33
C ASP A 14 -13.48 6.54 2.57
N ILE A 15 -13.04 6.83 3.80
CA ILE A 15 -11.62 6.81 4.16
C ILE A 15 -11.10 5.38 4.01
N GLN A 16 -10.15 5.21 3.10
CA GLN A 16 -9.47 3.94 2.90
C GLN A 16 -7.97 4.14 2.67
N TYR A 17 -7.18 3.16 3.09
CA TYR A 17 -5.75 3.05 2.87
C TYR A 17 -5.46 1.74 2.15
N VAL A 18 -4.61 1.76 1.13
CA VAL A 18 -4.14 0.56 0.43
C VAL A 18 -2.69 0.29 0.81
N GLY A 19 -2.35 -0.98 1.02
CA GLY A 19 -0.96 -1.40 1.21
C GLY A 19 -0.74 -2.87 0.86
N SER A 20 0.51 -3.29 0.90
CA SER A 20 0.91 -4.68 0.68
C SER A 20 1.64 -5.30 1.88
N THR A 21 1.73 -6.63 1.87
CA THR A 21 2.45 -7.41 2.89
C THR A 21 2.78 -8.82 2.40
N PHE A 22 3.96 -9.32 2.76
CA PHE A 22 4.29 -10.74 2.69
C PHE A 22 3.89 -11.52 3.96
N ASN A 23 3.57 -10.80 5.05
CA ASN A 23 2.91 -11.40 6.21
C ASN A 23 1.41 -11.55 5.95
N GLY A 24 0.76 -12.51 6.61
CA GLY A 24 -0.70 -12.64 6.55
C GLY A 24 -1.45 -11.38 7.06
N PRO A 25 -2.67 -11.11 6.53
CA PRO A 25 -3.45 -9.90 6.85
C PRO A 25 -3.64 -9.63 8.35
N ARG A 26 -3.91 -10.67 9.16
CA ARG A 26 -4.07 -10.56 10.62
C ARG A 26 -2.82 -10.01 11.30
N LYS A 27 -1.64 -10.55 10.95
CA LYS A 27 -0.35 -10.11 11.49
C LYS A 27 -0.05 -8.68 11.06
N ARG A 28 -0.36 -8.33 9.81
CA ARG A 28 -0.21 -6.96 9.30
C ARG A 28 -1.11 -5.97 10.03
N TRP A 29 -2.33 -6.35 10.38
CA TRP A 29 -3.24 -5.53 11.17
C TRP A 29 -2.71 -5.27 12.58
N GLN A 30 -2.21 -6.31 13.26
CA GLN A 30 -1.57 -6.17 14.57
C GLN A 30 -0.36 -5.24 14.52
N GLN A 31 0.46 -5.32 13.47
CA GLN A 31 1.59 -4.40 13.26
C GLN A 31 1.12 -2.95 13.11
N HIS A 32 0.05 -2.70 12.32
CA HIS A 32 -0.53 -1.36 12.21
C HIS A 32 -1.00 -0.83 13.56
N LYS A 33 -1.70 -1.64 14.37
CA LYS A 33 -2.13 -1.26 15.72
C LYS A 33 -0.95 -0.95 16.64
N LYS A 34 0.12 -1.77 16.58
CA LYS A 34 1.34 -1.55 17.37
C LYS A 34 2.03 -0.24 16.98
N HIS A 35 2.33 -0.06 15.70
CA HIS A 35 3.04 1.11 15.20
C HIS A 35 2.22 2.40 15.38
N TYR A 36 0.88 2.32 15.34
CA TYR A 36 0.02 3.46 15.71
C TYR A 36 0.25 3.89 17.18
N ARG A 37 0.32 2.94 18.13
CA ARG A 37 0.63 3.25 19.53
C ARG A 37 2.05 3.83 19.69
N GLU A 38 3.00 3.33 18.93
CA GLU A 38 4.37 3.87 18.92
C GLU A 38 4.41 5.28 18.32
N TRP A 39 3.62 5.55 17.29
CA TRP A 39 3.47 6.90 16.71
C TRP A 39 2.85 7.88 17.72
N LEU A 40 1.84 7.46 18.50
CA LEU A 40 1.27 8.27 19.59
C LEU A 40 2.28 8.59 20.72
N SER A 41 3.40 7.87 20.80
CA SER A 41 4.46 8.09 21.79
C SER A 41 5.77 8.57 21.16
N ASP A 42 5.70 9.10 19.93
CA ASP A 42 6.83 9.63 19.15
C ASP A 42 7.98 8.63 18.89
N LYS A 43 7.70 7.32 19.00
CA LYS A 43 8.67 6.23 18.78
C LYS A 43 8.64 5.67 17.36
N HIS A 44 7.69 6.09 16.53
CA HIS A 44 7.55 5.60 15.16
C HIS A 44 7.11 6.73 14.21
N ARG A 45 7.63 6.72 12.99
CA ARG A 45 7.22 7.68 11.95
C ARG A 45 5.75 7.50 11.56
N GLY A 46 5.01 8.58 11.42
CA GLY A 46 3.60 8.52 11.02
C GLY A 46 3.39 7.90 9.65
N MET A 47 2.30 7.14 9.49
CA MET A 47 1.73 6.77 8.19
C MET A 47 0.48 7.59 7.92
N ALA A 48 0.13 7.76 6.65
CA ALA A 48 -1.02 8.57 6.22
C ALA A 48 -2.33 8.18 6.93
N ILE A 49 -2.52 6.90 7.26
CA ILE A 49 -3.75 6.42 7.93
C ILE A 49 -3.80 6.71 9.44
N TYR A 50 -2.67 7.03 10.09
CA TYR A 50 -2.61 7.17 11.55
C TYR A 50 -3.33 8.41 12.08
N GLN A 51 -3.32 9.50 11.30
CA GLN A 51 -4.10 10.68 11.64
C GLN A 51 -5.60 10.37 11.68
N TYR A 52 -6.09 9.52 10.78
CA TYR A 52 -7.49 9.10 10.75
C TYR A 52 -7.83 8.12 11.87
N PHE A 53 -6.91 7.22 12.25
CA PHE A 53 -7.08 6.39 13.46
C PHE A 53 -7.19 7.23 14.72
N HIS A 54 -6.44 8.33 14.79
CA HIS A 54 -6.50 9.27 15.91
C HIS A 54 -7.82 10.05 15.93
N GLN A 55 -8.29 10.51 14.77
CA GLN A 55 -9.53 11.29 14.65
C GLN A 55 -10.80 10.47 14.91
N HIS A 56 -10.85 9.22 14.45
CA HIS A 56 -12.08 8.41 14.46
C HIS A 56 -12.02 7.19 15.39
N GLY A 57 -10.90 6.96 16.07
CA GLY A 57 -10.64 5.75 16.84
C GLY A 57 -10.23 4.58 15.95
N ILE A 58 -9.28 3.74 16.40
CA ILE A 58 -8.76 2.64 15.56
C ILE A 58 -9.76 1.49 15.37
N ASP A 59 -10.72 1.34 16.29
CA ASP A 59 -11.70 0.25 16.25
C ASP A 59 -12.85 0.52 15.27
N THR A 60 -12.97 1.74 14.75
CA THR A 60 -13.84 2.09 13.61
C THR A 60 -13.21 1.76 12.25
N PHE A 61 -12.07 1.05 12.25
CA PHE A 61 -11.40 0.59 11.04
C PHE A 61 -11.24 -0.92 11.00
N LYS A 62 -11.26 -1.48 9.78
CA LYS A 62 -10.96 -2.89 9.53
C LYS A 62 -9.99 -3.07 8.37
N LEU A 63 -9.12 -4.06 8.49
CA LEU A 63 -8.27 -4.51 7.40
C LEU A 63 -8.97 -5.61 6.60
N ILE A 64 -9.15 -5.38 5.30
CA ILE A 64 -9.74 -6.33 4.35
C ILE A 64 -8.69 -6.73 3.31
N LEU A 65 -8.53 -8.04 3.09
CA LEU A 65 -7.74 -8.57 1.98
C LEU A 65 -8.43 -8.23 0.65
N ILE A 66 -7.68 -7.65 -0.28
CA ILE A 66 -8.17 -7.40 -1.65
C ILE A 66 -7.85 -8.61 -2.52
N LYS A 67 -6.55 -8.95 -2.62
CA LYS A 67 -6.09 -10.04 -3.48
C LYS A 67 -4.72 -10.56 -3.03
N THR A 68 -4.53 -11.85 -3.22
CA THR A 68 -3.25 -12.55 -3.06
C THR A 68 -2.60 -12.76 -4.42
N TYR A 69 -1.29 -12.59 -4.49
CA TYR A 69 -0.49 -12.77 -5.69
C TYR A 69 0.69 -13.67 -5.38
N GLU A 70 1.01 -14.54 -6.33
CA GLU A 70 2.34 -15.12 -6.42
C GLU A 70 3.24 -14.13 -7.15
N VAL A 71 4.35 -13.77 -6.51
CA VAL A 71 5.30 -12.77 -7.00
C VAL A 71 6.72 -13.27 -6.86
N GLU A 72 7.59 -12.85 -7.77
CA GLU A 72 9.02 -13.18 -7.71
C GLU A 72 9.70 -12.45 -6.54
N ASP A 73 9.41 -11.16 -6.38
CA ASP A 73 10.07 -10.31 -5.39
C ASP A 73 9.13 -9.23 -4.80
N ARG A 74 9.70 -8.36 -3.96
CA ARG A 74 8.99 -7.22 -3.36
C ARG A 74 8.57 -6.20 -4.40
N THR A 75 9.40 -5.95 -5.40
CA THR A 75 9.17 -4.98 -6.47
C THR A 75 7.89 -5.30 -7.25
N HIS A 76 7.68 -6.57 -7.59
CA HIS A 76 6.44 -7.07 -8.20
C HIS A 76 5.22 -6.86 -7.30
N LEU A 77 5.34 -7.09 -5.99
CA LEU A 77 4.23 -6.83 -5.06
C LEU A 77 3.90 -5.33 -4.95
N GLU A 78 4.92 -4.47 -4.94
CA GLU A 78 4.79 -3.02 -4.91
C GLU A 78 4.15 -2.48 -6.20
N ALA A 79 4.41 -3.11 -7.36
CA ALA A 79 3.73 -2.79 -8.61
C ALA A 79 2.21 -3.06 -8.51
N TYR A 80 1.82 -4.19 -7.92
CA TYR A 80 0.41 -4.45 -7.62
C TYR A 80 -0.15 -3.46 -6.60
N GLU A 81 0.59 -3.12 -5.54
CA GLU A 81 0.16 -2.09 -4.58
C GLU A 81 -0.13 -0.77 -5.29
N LYS A 82 0.77 -0.33 -6.19
CA LYS A 82 0.58 0.89 -6.98
C LYS A 82 -0.64 0.81 -7.88
N LEU A 83 -0.89 -0.32 -8.54
CA LEU A 83 -2.11 -0.54 -9.33
C LEU A 83 -3.37 -0.32 -8.49
N TRP A 84 -3.42 -0.87 -7.27
CA TRP A 84 -4.59 -0.73 -6.39
C TRP A 84 -4.71 0.67 -5.78
N ILE A 85 -3.61 1.34 -5.45
CA ILE A 85 -3.61 2.76 -5.04
C ILE A 85 -4.17 3.64 -6.16
N ASN A 86 -3.85 3.37 -7.43
CA ASN A 86 -4.37 4.14 -8.55
C ASN A 86 -5.85 3.83 -8.83
N LYS A 87 -6.26 2.56 -8.65
CA LYS A 87 -7.64 2.11 -8.87
C LYS A 87 -8.60 2.57 -7.78
N LEU A 88 -8.11 2.71 -6.55
CA LEU A 88 -8.90 3.08 -5.38
C LEU A 88 -8.51 4.47 -4.90
N ASN A 89 -9.47 5.38 -4.79
CA ASN A 89 -9.21 6.68 -4.17
C ASN A 89 -8.91 6.49 -2.68
N CYS A 90 -7.63 6.41 -2.32
CA CYS A 90 -7.18 6.12 -0.97
C CYS A 90 -6.23 7.20 -0.44
N VAL A 91 -6.05 7.23 0.88
CA VAL A 91 -5.20 8.22 1.58
C VAL A 91 -3.70 7.93 1.41
N ASN A 92 -3.33 6.73 0.97
CA ASN A 92 -1.94 6.40 0.68
C ASN A 92 -1.50 7.09 -0.63
N LYS A 93 -0.74 8.19 -0.51
CA LYS A 93 -0.19 8.92 -1.66
C LYS A 93 1.25 8.52 -1.98
N ASN A 94 1.82 7.56 -1.26
CA ASN A 94 3.16 7.07 -1.57
C ASN A 94 3.16 6.36 -2.92
N ASN A 95 4.28 6.48 -3.64
CA ASN A 95 4.53 5.69 -4.83
C ASN A 95 5.44 4.51 -4.47
N PRO A 96 4.89 3.32 -4.15
CA PRO A 96 5.69 2.17 -3.73
C PRO A 96 6.54 1.61 -4.88
N PHE A 97 6.09 1.75 -6.12
CA PHE A 97 6.79 1.25 -7.30
C PHE A 97 7.30 2.39 -8.18
N ARG A 98 8.63 2.48 -8.35
CA ARG A 98 9.27 3.48 -9.19
C ARG A 98 10.08 2.81 -10.27
N ILE A 99 9.75 3.09 -11.54
CA ILE A 99 10.60 2.71 -12.66
C ILE A 99 11.67 3.78 -12.81
N THR A 100 12.91 3.46 -12.44
CA THR A 100 14.05 4.40 -12.50
C THR A 100 14.73 4.44 -13.87
N LYS A 101 14.49 3.45 -14.74
CA LYS A 101 15.06 3.37 -16.10
C LYS A 101 13.97 3.19 -17.16
N LEU A 102 13.48 4.30 -17.71
CA LEU A 102 12.75 4.32 -19.01
C LEU A 102 13.39 5.31 -20.00
N TYR A 103 14.61 5.79 -19.73
CA TYR A 103 15.21 6.90 -20.46
C TYR A 103 16.13 6.52 -21.63
N ASN A 104 15.96 5.33 -22.21
CA ASN A 104 16.48 5.06 -23.55
C ASN A 104 15.32 4.58 -24.41
N LYS A 105 14.55 5.54 -24.94
CA LYS A 105 13.70 5.30 -26.12
C LYS A 105 14.62 4.93 -27.28
N GLN A 106 14.99 3.65 -27.41
CA GLN A 106 15.50 3.11 -28.67
C GLN A 106 14.32 3.03 -29.63
N TYR A 107 13.97 4.16 -30.23
CA TYR A 107 13.33 4.14 -31.53
C TYR A 107 14.40 3.66 -32.50
N PHE A 108 14.42 2.36 -32.80
CA PHE A 108 15.05 1.91 -34.02
C PHE A 108 14.24 2.53 -35.16
N LEU A 109 14.77 3.61 -35.73
CA LEU A 109 14.35 4.11 -37.03
C LEU A 109 14.53 2.93 -38.00
N CYS A 110 13.41 2.33 -38.44
CA CYS A 110 13.44 1.51 -39.63
C CYS A 110 13.93 2.40 -40.78
N PRO A 111 15.05 2.09 -41.46
CA PRO A 111 15.33 2.74 -42.73
C PRO A 111 14.25 2.29 -43.71
N GLU A 112 13.51 3.26 -44.26
CA GLU A 112 12.66 3.03 -45.43
C GLU A 112 13.57 2.52 -46.57
N ILE A 113 13.21 1.37 -47.15
CA ILE A 113 13.81 0.82 -48.38
C ILE A 113 12.85 1.11 -49.53
#